data_AF-A0A482LY84-F1
#
_entry.id   AF-A0A482LY84-F1
#
_cell.length_a   1.000
_cell.length_b   1.000
_cell.length_c   1.000
_cell.angle_alpha   90.00
_cell.angle_beta   90.00
_cell.angle_gamma   90.00
#
_symmetry.space_group_name_H-M   'P 1'
#
loop_
_entity.id
_entity.type
_entity.pdbx_description
1 polymer ?
#
loop_
_entity_poly.entity_id
_entity_poly.type
_entity_poly.pdbx_seq_one_letter_code
_entity_poly.pdbx_strand_id
1 'polypeptide(L)'
;MDDRERGLAFLFAITLPPVMVWFLVAKFTYGIDPSTAKYLIPYLVKNTFSLWPLWSALIAGWFIGVGGLIAFIIYDKSRVFKGERFKKIYRGTELVRARTLADKTRERGVNQLTVANIPIPTYAENLHFSIAGTTGTGKTTIFNELLFKSIIRGGKNIALDPNGGFLKNFYRPGDVILNAYDKRTEGWVFFNEIRRSYDYERLVNSIVQESPDMATEEWFGYGRLILVKFRKNFTAYIAQ
;
A
#
# COMPACT_ATOMS: atom_id res chain seq x y z
N MET A 1 -23.54 8.27 5.08
CA MET A 1 -24.58 7.55 5.86
C MET A 1 -24.30 7.83 7.31
N ASP A 2 -25.15 8.65 7.90
CA ASP A 2 -25.17 8.92 9.34
C ASP A 2 -25.52 7.63 10.10
N ASP A 3 -25.13 7.52 11.37
CA ASP A 3 -25.35 6.31 12.15
C ASP A 3 -26.85 6.01 12.34
N ARG A 4 -27.70 7.05 12.32
CA ARG A 4 -29.17 6.91 12.23
C ARG A 4 -29.64 6.26 10.94
N GLU A 5 -29.09 6.66 9.80
CA GLU A 5 -29.46 6.08 8.50
C GLU A 5 -29.04 4.61 8.39
N ARG A 6 -27.91 4.24 9.01
CA ARG A 6 -27.46 2.84 9.13
C ARG A 6 -28.40 2.02 10.01
N GLY A 7 -28.84 2.58 11.14
CA GLY A 7 -29.84 1.96 12.01
C GLY A 7 -31.17 1.74 11.30
N LEU A 8 -31.64 2.72 10.54
CA LEU A 8 -32.87 2.60 9.74
C LEU A 8 -32.72 1.57 8.63
N ALA A 9 -31.62 1.57 7.87
CA ALA A 9 -31.36 0.57 6.83
C ALA A 9 -31.30 -0.87 7.41
N PHE A 10 -30.72 -1.02 8.61
CA PHE A 10 -30.68 -2.28 9.34
C PHE A 10 -32.08 -2.75 9.75
N LEU A 11 -32.89 -1.86 10.32
CA LEU A 11 -34.28 -2.16 10.69
C LEU A 11 -35.11 -2.54 9.46
N PHE A 12 -34.99 -1.81 8.35
CA PHE A 12 -35.69 -2.15 7.11
C PHE A 12 -35.24 -3.49 6.53
N ALA A 13 -33.95 -3.81 6.55
CA ALA A 13 -33.44 -5.07 6.04
C ALA A 13 -33.93 -6.30 6.84
N ILE A 14 -34.19 -6.14 8.14
CA ILE A 14 -34.68 -7.22 9.00
C ILE A 14 -36.20 -7.35 8.93
N THR A 15 -36.93 -6.24 8.79
CA THR A 15 -38.40 -6.24 8.91
C THR A 15 -39.12 -6.34 7.58
N LEU A 16 -38.62 -5.70 6.52
CA LEU A 16 -39.30 -5.62 5.23
C LEU A 16 -39.33 -6.97 4.49
N PRO A 17 -38.21 -7.72 4.38
CA PRO A 17 -38.18 -8.96 3.60
C PRO A 17 -39.05 -10.09 4.18
N PRO A 18 -39.10 -10.36 5.50
CA PRO A 18 -40.06 -11.32 6.08
C PRO A 18 -41.52 -11.00 5.73
N VAL A 19 -41.92 -9.73 5.84
CA VAL A 19 -43.30 -9.31 5.57
C VAL A 19 -43.62 -9.41 4.08
N MET A 20 -42.69 -9.03 3.21
CA MET A 20 -42.87 -9.16 1.75
C MET A 20 -42.96 -10.63 1.31
N VAL A 21 -42.07 -11.49 1.80
CA VAL A 21 -42.09 -12.92 1.46
C VAL A 21 -43.35 -13.59 2.02
N TRP A 22 -43.77 -13.24 3.24
CA TRP A 22 -45.04 -13.68 3.81
C TRP A 22 -46.23 -13.29 2.93
N PHE A 23 -46.28 -12.03 2.48
CA PHE A 23 -47.38 -11.54 1.65
C PHE A 23 -47.42 -12.21 0.27
N LEU A 24 -46.25 -12.45 -0.35
CA LEU A 24 -46.15 -13.16 -1.61
C LEU A 24 -46.63 -14.60 -1.50
N VAL A 25 -46.21 -15.32 -0.45
CA VAL A 25 -46.66 -16.70 -0.20
C VAL A 25 -48.14 -16.73 0.15
N ALA A 26 -48.64 -15.76 0.92
CA ALA A 26 -50.04 -15.64 1.25
C ALA A 26 -50.90 -15.40 0.00
N LYS A 27 -50.45 -14.52 -0.90
CA LYS A 27 -51.13 -14.25 -2.18
C LYS A 27 -51.12 -15.45 -3.12
N PHE A 28 -49.97 -16.12 -3.27
CA PHE A 28 -49.83 -17.25 -4.20
C PHE A 28 -50.55 -18.51 -3.71
N THR A 29 -50.53 -18.78 -2.41
CA THR A 29 -51.09 -20.01 -1.83
C THR A 29 -52.59 -19.88 -1.50
N TYR A 30 -53.04 -18.70 -1.07
CA TYR A 30 -54.41 -18.48 -0.59
C TYR A 30 -55.23 -17.50 -1.44
N GLY A 31 -54.68 -16.98 -2.55
CA GLY A 31 -55.44 -16.19 -3.53
C GLY A 31 -56.00 -14.88 -2.97
N ILE A 32 -55.13 -13.99 -2.48
CA ILE A 32 -55.56 -12.68 -1.95
C ILE A 32 -55.95 -11.77 -3.13
N ASP A 33 -57.27 -11.63 -3.35
CA ASP A 33 -57.87 -10.64 -4.27
C ASP A 33 -58.28 -9.34 -3.54
N PRO A 34 -58.35 -8.19 -4.24
CA PRO A 34 -58.73 -6.90 -3.64
C PRO A 34 -60.10 -6.90 -2.94
N SER A 35 -61.03 -7.74 -3.40
CA SER A 35 -62.36 -7.93 -2.81
C SER A 35 -62.34 -8.76 -1.52
N THR A 36 -61.41 -9.71 -1.40
CA THR A 36 -61.34 -10.69 -0.30
C THR A 36 -60.32 -10.31 0.77
N ALA A 37 -59.39 -9.40 0.44
CA ALA A 37 -58.29 -8.96 1.29
C ALA A 37 -58.75 -8.48 2.69
N LYS A 38 -59.91 -7.82 2.77
CA LYS A 38 -60.43 -7.23 4.02
C LYS A 38 -60.72 -8.25 5.11
N TYR A 39 -61.07 -9.49 4.73
CA TYR A 39 -61.42 -10.58 5.66
C TYR A 39 -60.32 -11.66 5.72
N LEU A 40 -59.65 -11.93 4.60
CA LEU A 40 -58.64 -12.98 4.52
C LEU A 40 -57.34 -12.60 5.23
N ILE A 41 -56.91 -11.33 5.15
CA ILE A 41 -55.63 -10.89 5.76
C ILE A 41 -55.67 -11.02 7.30
N PRO A 42 -56.69 -10.51 8.03
CA PRO A 42 -56.77 -10.71 9.48
C PRO A 42 -56.81 -12.19 9.89
N TYR A 43 -57.47 -13.04 9.09
CA TYR A 43 -57.54 -14.48 9.32
C TYR A 43 -56.16 -15.15 9.14
N LEU A 44 -55.45 -14.83 8.06
CA LEU A 44 -54.12 -15.38 7.78
C LEU A 44 -53.09 -14.89 8.80
N VAL A 45 -53.17 -13.64 9.26
CA VAL A 45 -52.30 -13.11 10.33
C VAL A 45 -52.51 -13.88 11.64
N LYS A 46 -53.77 -14.08 12.07
CA LYS A 46 -54.08 -14.85 13.30
C LYS A 46 -53.60 -16.30 13.22
N ASN A 47 -53.65 -16.91 12.04
CA ASN A 47 -53.28 -18.31 11.82
C ASN A 47 -51.88 -18.52 11.22
N THR A 48 -51.05 -17.47 11.17
CA THR A 48 -49.72 -17.53 10.52
C THR A 48 -48.82 -18.61 11.11
N PHE A 49 -48.86 -18.82 12.42
CA PHE A 49 -48.06 -19.84 13.10
C PHE A 49 -48.64 -21.26 12.98
N SER A 50 -49.92 -21.39 12.60
CA SER A 50 -50.58 -22.67 12.36
C SER A 50 -50.42 -23.14 10.91
N LEU A 51 -50.23 -22.22 9.98
CA LEU A 51 -50.10 -22.49 8.55
C LEU A 51 -48.63 -22.61 8.15
N TRP A 52 -48.19 -23.83 7.82
CA TRP A 52 -46.80 -24.11 7.47
C TRP A 52 -46.18 -23.26 6.35
N PRO A 53 -46.92 -22.84 5.29
CA PRO A 53 -46.35 -21.98 4.26
C PRO A 53 -46.05 -20.57 4.78
N LEU A 54 -46.79 -20.09 5.78
CA LEU A 54 -46.68 -18.71 6.25
C LEU A 54 -45.55 -18.52 7.27
N TRP A 55 -45.39 -19.44 8.23
CA TRP A 55 -44.27 -19.33 9.17
C TRP A 55 -42.92 -19.64 8.51
N SER A 56 -42.87 -20.54 7.54
CA SER A 56 -41.66 -20.81 6.75
C SER A 56 -41.27 -19.61 5.86
N ALA A 57 -42.25 -18.89 5.32
CA ALA A 57 -42.04 -17.64 4.57
C ALA A 57 -41.40 -16.54 5.41
N LEU A 58 -41.77 -16.40 6.69
CA LEU A 58 -41.15 -15.44 7.60
C LEU A 58 -39.67 -15.76 7.86
N ILE A 59 -39.35 -17.03 8.09
CA ILE A 59 -37.97 -17.49 8.30
C ILE A 59 -37.14 -17.28 7.02
N ALA A 60 -37.67 -17.69 5.86
CA ALA A 60 -37.00 -17.50 4.58
C ALA A 60 -36.75 -16.03 4.26
N GLY A 61 -37.75 -15.17 4.47
CA GLY A 61 -37.59 -13.73 4.29
C GLY A 61 -36.56 -13.12 5.24
N TRP A 62 -36.45 -13.62 6.47
CA TRP A 62 -35.43 -13.16 7.41
C TRP A 62 -34.01 -13.51 6.93
N PHE A 63 -33.78 -14.73 6.45
CA PHE A 63 -32.50 -15.13 5.87
C PHE A 63 -32.14 -14.31 4.63
N ILE A 64 -33.10 -14.00 3.77
CA ILE A 64 -32.89 -13.14 2.59
C ILE A 64 -32.51 -11.72 3.02
N GLY A 65 -33.20 -11.16 4.01
CA GLY A 65 -32.92 -9.82 4.53
C GLY A 65 -31.55 -9.70 5.18
N VAL A 66 -31.20 -10.66 6.05
CA VAL A 66 -29.88 -10.72 6.70
C VAL A 66 -28.78 -10.95 5.66
N GLY A 67 -28.99 -11.87 4.70
CA GLY A 67 -28.03 -12.12 3.62
C GLY A 67 -27.79 -10.89 2.75
N GLY A 68 -28.85 -10.17 2.36
CA GLY A 68 -28.77 -8.93 1.60
C GLY A 68 -28.04 -7.81 2.35
N LEU A 69 -28.31 -7.68 3.65
CA LEU A 69 -27.61 -6.72 4.51
C LEU A 69 -26.11 -7.04 4.63
N ILE A 70 -25.75 -8.31 4.86
CA ILE A 70 -24.35 -8.75 4.92
C ILE A 70 -23.66 -8.44 3.59
N ALA A 71 -24.29 -8.77 2.47
CA ALA A 71 -23.76 -8.47 1.13
C ALA A 71 -23.55 -6.96 0.93
N PHE A 72 -24.50 -6.13 1.38
CA PHE A 72 -24.38 -4.66 1.32
C PHE A 72 -23.23 -4.14 2.18
N ILE A 73 -23.04 -4.66 3.40
CA ILE A 73 -21.93 -4.27 4.28
C ILE A 73 -20.58 -4.66 3.66
N ILE A 74 -20.47 -5.87 3.10
CA ILE A 74 -19.26 -6.32 2.40
C ILE A 74 -18.97 -5.41 1.20
N TYR A 75 -20.00 -5.12 0.41
CA TYR A 75 -19.89 -4.22 -0.73
C TYR A 75 -19.41 -2.83 -0.31
N ASP A 76 -19.99 -2.25 0.74
CA ASP A 76 -19.64 -0.92 1.23
C ASP A 76 -18.21 -0.86 1.80
N LYS A 77 -17.80 -1.89 2.55
CA LYS A 77 -16.42 -2.02 3.05
C LYS A 77 -15.39 -2.26 1.94
N SER A 78 -15.80 -2.83 0.81
CA SER A 78 -14.93 -3.07 -0.35
C SER A 78 -14.65 -1.83 -1.21
N ARG A 79 -15.20 -0.66 -0.82
CA ARG A 79 -14.97 0.61 -1.50
C ARG A 79 -13.58 1.15 -1.18
N VAL A 80 -12.87 1.57 -2.24
CA VAL A 80 -11.54 2.19 -2.12
C VAL A 80 -11.66 3.59 -1.53
N PHE A 81 -12.60 4.39 -2.04
CA PHE A 81 -12.88 5.72 -1.53
C PHE A 81 -13.94 5.67 -0.44
N LYS A 82 -13.54 6.03 0.79
CA LYS A 82 -14.42 6.06 1.97
C LYS A 82 -15.19 7.37 2.16
N GLY A 83 -14.96 8.37 1.31
CA GLY A 83 -15.67 9.64 1.34
C GLY A 83 -17.05 9.59 0.67
N GLU A 84 -17.59 10.77 0.40
CA GLU A 84 -18.90 10.95 -0.23
C GLU A 84 -18.97 10.36 -1.64
N ARG A 85 -20.16 9.87 -2.00
CA ARG A 85 -20.36 9.27 -3.32
C ARG A 85 -20.37 10.35 -4.38
N PHE A 86 -19.56 10.16 -5.42
CA PHE A 86 -19.54 11.02 -6.60
C PHE A 86 -20.00 10.23 -7.82
N LYS A 87 -20.71 10.91 -8.73
CA LYS A 87 -21.20 10.31 -9.98
C LYS A 87 -20.12 10.22 -11.06
N LYS A 88 -19.19 11.19 -11.08
CA LYS A 88 -18.14 11.29 -12.11
C LYS A 88 -16.88 11.94 -11.53
N ILE A 89 -15.72 11.42 -11.92
CA ILE A 89 -14.41 12.05 -11.67
C ILE A 89 -14.10 12.93 -12.89
N TYR A 90 -13.83 14.22 -12.67
CA TYR A 90 -13.51 15.15 -13.75
C TYR A 90 -12.00 15.27 -14.00
N ARG A 91 -11.19 15.35 -12.92
CA ARG A 91 -9.73 15.51 -12.96
C ARG A 91 -9.12 15.25 -11.58
N GLY A 92 -7.79 15.13 -11.53
CA GLY A 92 -7.03 14.95 -10.29
C GLY A 92 -6.69 13.49 -9.99
N THR A 93 -6.33 13.20 -8.74
CA THR A 93 -5.89 11.86 -8.31
C THR A 93 -7.05 10.88 -8.28
N GLU A 94 -6.92 9.79 -9.04
CA GLU A 94 -7.86 8.67 -9.02
C GLU A 94 -7.41 7.62 -7.99
N LEU A 95 -8.29 7.25 -7.06
CA LEU A 95 -8.07 6.14 -6.14
C LEU A 95 -8.67 4.85 -6.72
N VAL A 96 -7.81 3.87 -6.98
CA VAL A 96 -8.18 2.57 -7.56
C VAL A 96 -7.86 1.42 -6.60
N ARG A 97 -8.48 0.25 -6.82
CA ARG A 97 -8.14 -0.96 -6.06
C ARG A 97 -6.71 -1.39 -6.39
N ALA A 98 -6.02 -1.98 -5.41
CA ALA A 98 -4.64 -2.47 -5.61
C ALA A 98 -4.53 -3.43 -6.80
N ARG A 99 -5.49 -4.35 -6.99
CA ARG A 99 -5.54 -5.24 -8.16
C ARG A 99 -5.65 -4.47 -9.48
N THR A 100 -6.57 -3.50 -9.54
CA THR A 100 -6.73 -2.65 -10.73
C THR A 100 -5.48 -1.82 -11.02
N LEU A 101 -4.80 -1.32 -9.99
CA LEU A 101 -3.52 -0.63 -10.17
C LEU A 101 -2.45 -1.58 -10.71
N ALA A 102 -2.33 -2.76 -10.13
CA ALA A 102 -1.37 -3.77 -10.57
C ALA A 102 -1.61 -4.23 -12.01
N ASP A 103 -2.88 -4.34 -12.44
CA ASP A 103 -3.22 -4.65 -13.83
C ASP A 103 -2.87 -3.49 -14.78
N LYS A 104 -3.08 -2.24 -14.35
CA LYS A 104 -2.73 -1.03 -15.11
C LYS A 104 -1.22 -0.85 -15.26
N THR A 105 -0.43 -1.19 -14.24
CA THR A 105 1.02 -1.00 -14.24
C THR A 105 1.81 -2.20 -14.73
N ARG A 106 1.16 -3.35 -14.94
CA ARG A 106 1.81 -4.56 -15.42
C ARG A 106 2.19 -4.45 -16.89
N GLU A 107 3.46 -4.69 -17.18
CA GLU A 107 4.04 -4.74 -18.53
C GLU A 107 4.26 -6.21 -18.94
N ARG A 108 3.94 -6.55 -20.19
CA ARG A 108 4.09 -7.93 -20.69
C ARG A 108 5.54 -8.23 -21.02
N GLY A 109 6.04 -9.39 -20.59
CA GLY A 109 7.40 -9.86 -20.92
C GLY A 109 8.50 -9.13 -20.15
N VAL A 110 8.15 -8.36 -19.12
CA VAL A 110 9.09 -7.55 -18.34
C VAL A 110 9.09 -8.01 -16.88
N ASN A 111 10.28 -8.24 -16.33
CA ASN A 111 10.46 -8.49 -14.90
C ASN A 111 10.52 -7.14 -14.15
N GLN A 112 9.37 -6.65 -13.72
CA GLN A 112 9.24 -5.37 -13.01
C GLN A 112 9.64 -5.48 -11.54
N LEU A 113 10.17 -4.39 -10.97
CA LEU A 113 10.21 -4.22 -9.52
C LEU A 113 8.78 -4.13 -8.97
N THR A 114 8.62 -4.41 -7.68
CA THR A 114 7.31 -4.29 -7.02
C THR A 114 7.43 -3.52 -5.71
N VAL A 115 6.39 -2.75 -5.40
CA VAL A 115 6.18 -2.09 -4.10
C VAL A 115 4.83 -2.54 -3.56
N ALA A 116 4.83 -3.20 -2.40
CA ALA A 116 3.62 -3.77 -1.80
C ALA A 116 2.87 -4.70 -2.77
N ASN A 117 3.61 -5.51 -3.53
CA ASN A 117 3.15 -6.41 -4.59
C ASN A 117 2.53 -5.74 -5.82
N ILE A 118 2.70 -4.42 -5.98
CA ILE A 118 2.24 -3.68 -7.16
C ILE A 118 3.43 -3.50 -8.11
N PRO A 119 3.36 -3.97 -9.37
CA PRO A 119 4.40 -3.76 -10.37
C PRO A 119 4.64 -2.27 -10.59
N ILE A 120 5.91 -1.89 -10.59
CA ILE A 120 6.33 -0.52 -10.91
C ILE A 120 6.53 -0.43 -12.42
N PRO A 121 5.93 0.55 -13.11
CA PRO A 121 6.23 0.78 -14.52
C PRO A 121 7.71 1.02 -14.74
N THR A 122 8.28 0.43 -15.79
CA THR A 122 9.73 0.46 -16.03
C THR A 122 10.27 1.88 -16.21
N TYR A 123 9.49 2.76 -16.84
CA TYR A 123 9.86 4.17 -16.98
C TYR A 123 9.98 4.89 -15.62
N ALA A 124 9.25 4.42 -14.60
CA ALA A 124 9.24 5.03 -13.27
C ALA A 124 10.39 4.55 -12.38
N GLU A 125 11.03 3.43 -12.70
CA GLU A 125 12.17 2.89 -11.92
C GLU A 125 13.34 3.87 -11.83
N ASN A 126 13.56 4.66 -12.88
CA ASN A 126 14.66 5.64 -12.96
C ASN A 126 14.28 7.03 -12.43
N LEU A 127 13.07 7.23 -11.90
CA LEU A 127 12.60 8.53 -11.38
C LEU A 127 12.78 8.69 -9.86
N HIS A 128 13.39 7.70 -9.21
CA HIS A 128 13.53 7.58 -7.75
C HIS A 128 12.19 7.43 -7.01
N PHE A 129 12.26 6.90 -5.79
CA PHE A 129 11.10 6.68 -4.93
C PHE A 129 11.29 7.35 -3.58
N SER A 130 10.20 7.87 -3.02
CA SER A 130 10.13 8.29 -1.62
C SER A 130 9.12 7.42 -0.88
N ILE A 131 9.59 6.74 0.17
CA ILE A 131 8.75 5.89 1.03
C ILE A 131 8.68 6.54 2.41
N ALA A 132 7.50 7.09 2.74
CA ALA A 132 7.24 7.77 3.99
C ALA A 132 6.32 6.94 4.90
N GLY A 133 6.56 6.99 6.21
CA GLY A 133 5.72 6.33 7.21
C GLY A 133 6.34 6.40 8.60
N THR A 134 5.54 6.20 9.65
CA THR A 134 6.02 6.15 11.04
C THR A 134 6.80 4.87 11.34
N THR A 135 7.41 4.76 12.51
CA THR A 135 8.09 3.53 12.95
C THR A 135 7.07 2.39 13.06
N GLY A 136 7.42 1.21 12.56
CA GLY A 136 6.54 0.04 12.60
C GLY A 136 5.54 -0.09 11.45
N THR A 137 5.45 0.87 10.51
CA THR A 137 4.48 0.80 9.39
C THR A 137 4.88 -0.12 8.23
N GLY A 138 6.04 -0.79 8.32
CA GLY A 138 6.50 -1.73 7.29
C GLY A 138 7.41 -1.14 6.20
N LYS A 139 8.03 0.04 6.41
CA LYS A 139 9.02 0.60 5.46
C LYS A 139 10.13 -0.40 5.12
N THR A 140 10.70 -1.06 6.13
CA THR A 140 11.72 -2.11 5.95
C THR A 140 11.20 -3.29 5.11
N THR A 141 9.93 -3.66 5.27
CA THR A 141 9.29 -4.72 4.48
C THR A 141 9.24 -4.33 2.99
N ILE A 142 8.91 -3.07 2.68
CA ILE A 142 8.91 -2.57 1.31
C ILE A 142 10.34 -2.59 0.72
N PHE A 143 11.34 -2.15 1.49
CA PHE A 143 12.73 -2.22 1.03
C PHE A 143 13.21 -3.65 0.79
N ASN A 144 12.85 -4.60 1.67
CA ASN A 144 13.18 -6.02 1.47
C ASN A 144 12.57 -6.57 0.17
N GLU A 145 11.30 -6.23 -0.13
CA GLU A 145 10.65 -6.62 -1.38
C GLU A 145 11.39 -6.04 -2.60
N LEU A 146 11.70 -4.74 -2.57
CA LEU A 146 12.42 -4.06 -3.64
C LEU A 146 13.81 -4.66 -3.87
N LEU A 147 14.60 -4.85 -2.80
CA LEU A 147 15.93 -5.46 -2.89
C LEU A 147 15.84 -6.88 -3.44
N PHE A 148 14.92 -7.69 -2.92
CA PHE A 148 14.72 -9.05 -3.38
C PHE A 148 14.40 -9.09 -4.88
N LYS A 149 13.43 -8.26 -5.34
CA LYS A 149 13.04 -8.17 -6.75
C LYS A 149 14.19 -7.67 -7.64
N SER A 150 14.96 -6.72 -7.17
CA SER A 150 16.14 -6.23 -7.88
C SER A 150 17.20 -7.33 -8.02
N ILE A 151 17.48 -8.07 -6.93
CA ILE A 151 18.46 -9.15 -6.90
C ILE A 151 18.09 -10.29 -7.86
N ILE A 152 16.84 -10.78 -7.83
CA ILE A 152 16.41 -11.86 -8.73
C ILE A 152 16.43 -11.44 -10.20
N ARG A 153 16.31 -10.13 -10.47
CA ARG A 153 16.42 -9.55 -11.81
C ARG A 153 17.89 -9.37 -12.25
N GLY A 154 18.86 -9.60 -11.37
CA GLY A 154 20.28 -9.37 -11.64
C GLY A 154 20.71 -7.91 -11.47
N GLY A 155 19.92 -7.10 -10.77
CA GLY A 155 20.23 -5.70 -10.45
C GLY A 155 21.39 -5.58 -9.45
N LYS A 156 22.21 -4.54 -9.63
CA LYS A 156 23.22 -4.13 -8.65
C LYS A 156 22.61 -3.13 -7.69
N ASN A 157 22.82 -3.33 -6.40
CA ASN A 157 22.19 -2.52 -5.36
C ASN A 157 23.26 -1.99 -4.40
N ILE A 158 23.08 -0.75 -3.94
CA ILE A 158 23.82 -0.18 -2.82
C ILE A 158 22.81 0.00 -1.70
N ALA A 159 23.04 -0.66 -0.57
CA ALA A 159 22.12 -0.65 0.56
C ALA A 159 22.77 0.03 1.77
N LEU A 160 22.16 1.10 2.25
CA LEU A 160 22.49 1.68 3.55
C LEU A 160 21.76 0.85 4.61
N ASP A 161 22.53 0.10 5.40
CA ASP A 161 21.99 -0.90 6.33
C ASP A 161 22.48 -0.70 7.76
N PRO A 162 21.90 0.26 8.52
CA PRO A 162 22.35 0.58 9.87
C PRO A 162 22.32 -0.59 10.84
N ASN A 163 21.42 -1.56 10.63
CA ASN A 163 21.21 -2.68 11.54
C ASN A 163 21.75 -4.02 10.99
N GLY A 164 22.37 -4.02 9.81
CA GLY A 164 22.83 -5.25 9.15
C GLY A 164 21.68 -6.19 8.71
N GLY A 165 20.44 -5.70 8.62
CA GLY A 165 19.27 -6.50 8.30
C GLY A 165 19.22 -6.93 6.84
N PHE A 166 19.59 -6.05 5.92
CA PHE A 166 19.70 -6.38 4.49
C PHE A 166 20.89 -7.30 4.25
N LEU A 167 22.03 -7.01 4.90
CA LEU A 167 23.22 -7.85 4.83
C LEU A 167 22.90 -9.27 5.31
N LYS A 168 22.24 -9.44 6.45
CA LYS A 168 21.84 -10.75 6.97
C LYS A 168 20.96 -11.55 6.00
N ASN A 169 20.04 -10.88 5.32
CA ASN A 169 19.02 -11.54 4.49
C ASN A 169 19.45 -11.78 3.05
N PHE A 170 20.31 -10.92 2.49
CA PHE A 170 20.58 -10.87 1.05
C PHE A 170 22.05 -10.99 0.66
N TYR A 171 22.98 -11.02 1.62
CA TYR A 171 24.40 -11.16 1.33
C TYR A 171 24.70 -12.46 0.57
N ARG A 172 25.51 -12.34 -0.48
CA ARG A 172 26.06 -13.46 -1.25
C ARG A 172 27.58 -13.35 -1.32
N PRO A 173 28.30 -14.48 -1.46
CA PRO A 173 29.73 -14.44 -1.77
C PRO A 173 29.99 -13.55 -2.98
N GLY A 174 30.87 -12.56 -2.83
CA GLY A 174 31.18 -11.55 -3.85
C GLY A 174 30.48 -10.20 -3.67
N ASP A 175 29.50 -10.09 -2.77
CA ASP A 175 28.96 -8.78 -2.37
C ASP A 175 29.98 -8.03 -1.49
N VAL A 176 30.08 -6.71 -1.67
CA VAL A 176 31.03 -5.84 -0.96
C VAL A 176 30.41 -5.28 0.32
N ILE A 177 31.18 -5.32 1.40
CA ILE A 177 30.83 -4.72 2.69
C ILE A 177 31.74 -3.54 2.93
N LEU A 178 31.17 -2.39 3.32
CA LEU A 178 31.90 -1.21 3.78
C LEU A 178 31.46 -0.88 5.20
N ASN A 179 32.22 -1.35 6.18
CA ASN A 179 32.00 -1.10 7.60
C ASN A 179 33.33 -1.19 8.36
N ALA A 180 33.78 -0.07 8.94
CA ALA A 180 35.07 0.02 9.63
C ALA A 180 35.27 -0.99 10.78
N TYR A 181 34.19 -1.59 11.29
CA TYR A 181 34.21 -2.53 12.41
C TYR A 181 33.89 -3.98 12.00
N ASP A 182 33.61 -4.24 10.72
CA ASP A 182 33.38 -5.60 10.21
C ASP A 182 34.68 -6.17 9.61
N LYS A 183 35.08 -7.37 10.05
CA LYS A 183 36.30 -8.03 9.54
C LYS A 183 36.25 -8.35 8.04
N ARG A 184 35.05 -8.39 7.45
CA ARG A 184 34.83 -8.66 6.03
C ARG A 184 34.82 -7.39 5.18
N THR A 185 35.02 -6.22 5.79
CA THR A 185 35.01 -4.95 5.07
C THR A 185 36.12 -4.90 4.03
N GLU A 186 35.82 -4.28 2.90
CA GLU A 186 36.86 -3.94 1.94
C GLU A 186 37.73 -2.79 2.45
N GLY A 187 39.01 -2.83 2.08
CA GLY A 187 39.97 -1.77 2.36
C GLY A 187 39.65 -0.54 1.52
N TRP A 188 38.90 0.40 2.09
CA TRP A 188 38.51 1.62 1.40
C TRP A 188 39.07 2.86 2.08
N VAL A 189 39.75 3.69 1.27
CA VAL A 189 40.09 5.07 1.60
C VAL A 189 39.68 5.94 0.41
N PHE A 190 39.29 7.20 0.64
CA PHE A 190 38.80 8.07 -0.43
C PHE A 190 39.82 8.26 -1.57
N PHE A 191 41.12 8.12 -1.28
CA PHE A 191 42.18 8.14 -2.30
C PHE A 191 42.00 7.06 -3.39
N ASN A 192 41.33 5.94 -3.07
CA ASN A 192 41.06 4.85 -4.02
C ASN A 192 40.15 5.30 -5.17
N GLU A 193 39.36 6.35 -4.99
CA GLU A 193 38.38 6.84 -5.98
C GLU A 193 38.96 7.89 -6.93
N ILE A 194 40.19 8.33 -6.68
CA ILE A 194 40.80 9.44 -7.40
C ILE A 194 41.34 8.94 -8.75
N ARG A 195 40.90 9.58 -9.84
CA ARG A 195 41.35 9.26 -11.20
C ARG A 195 41.91 10.48 -11.93
N ARG A 196 41.40 11.67 -11.62
CA ARG A 196 41.77 12.94 -12.24
C ARG A 196 41.90 14.03 -11.18
N SER A 197 42.48 15.15 -11.59
CA SER A 197 42.78 16.25 -10.66
C SER A 197 41.54 16.86 -10.01
N TYR A 198 40.43 16.94 -10.71
CA TYR A 198 39.18 17.48 -10.20
C TYR A 198 38.43 16.52 -9.25
N ASP A 199 38.77 15.23 -9.21
CA ASP A 199 38.09 14.27 -8.33
C ASP A 199 38.33 14.58 -6.86
N TYR A 200 39.47 15.20 -6.53
CA TYR A 200 39.76 15.61 -5.15
C TYR A 200 38.74 16.60 -4.60
N GLU A 201 38.46 17.67 -5.34
CA GLU A 201 37.46 18.67 -4.92
C GLU A 201 36.09 18.02 -4.76
N ARG A 202 35.70 17.18 -5.73
CA ARG A 202 34.43 16.44 -5.70
C ARG A 202 34.31 15.51 -4.51
N LEU A 203 35.35 14.72 -4.20
CA LEU A 203 35.34 13.75 -3.10
C LEU A 203 35.45 14.44 -1.75
N VAL A 204 36.21 15.53 -1.64
CA VAL A 204 36.30 16.33 -0.41
C VAL A 204 34.95 16.94 -0.05
N ASN A 205 34.16 17.38 -1.03
CA ASN A 205 32.76 17.81 -0.80
C ASN A 205 31.85 16.68 -0.28
N SER A 206 32.22 15.41 -0.48
CA SER A 206 31.47 14.28 0.07
C SER A 206 31.88 13.96 1.52
N ILE A 207 33.12 14.31 1.91
CA ILE A 207 33.66 14.09 3.27
C ILE A 207 33.21 15.21 4.20
N VAL A 208 33.45 16.46 3.80
CA VAL A 208 33.00 17.65 4.51
C VAL A 208 31.77 18.15 3.81
N GLN A 209 30.59 17.77 4.31
CA GLN A 209 29.32 18.13 3.68
C GLN A 209 29.01 19.62 3.85
N GLU A 210 28.11 20.15 3.03
CA GLU A 210 27.66 21.54 3.14
C GLU A 210 26.80 21.72 4.40
N SER A 211 27.02 22.83 5.10
CA SER A 211 26.19 23.26 6.22
C SER A 211 25.13 24.26 5.73
N PRO A 212 23.87 24.14 6.19
CA PRO A 212 22.85 25.17 5.95
C PRO A 212 23.13 26.48 6.70
N ASP A 213 23.94 26.44 7.76
CA ASP A 213 24.39 27.62 8.50
C ASP A 213 25.64 28.23 7.86
N MET A 214 25.58 29.52 7.52
CA MET A 214 26.61 30.22 6.76
C MET A 214 27.93 30.34 7.54
N ALA A 215 27.87 30.61 8.85
CA ALA A 215 29.08 30.72 9.66
C ALA A 215 29.81 29.36 9.72
N THR A 216 29.06 28.27 9.92
CA THR A 216 29.60 26.90 9.88
C THR A 216 30.13 26.53 8.50
N GLU A 217 29.44 26.94 7.43
CA GLU A 217 29.87 26.66 6.06
C GLU A 217 31.19 27.36 5.71
N GLU A 218 31.47 28.53 6.29
CA GLU A 218 32.79 29.18 6.14
C GLU A 218 33.92 28.28 6.68
N TRP A 219 33.75 27.74 7.89
CA TRP A 219 34.70 26.80 8.49
C TRP A 219 34.82 25.51 7.68
N PHE A 220 33.70 24.98 7.19
CA PHE A 220 33.70 23.79 6.34
C PHE A 220 34.42 24.05 5.02
N GLY A 221 34.22 25.22 4.42
CA GLY A 221 34.95 25.69 3.23
C GLY A 221 36.46 25.71 3.46
N TYR A 222 36.93 26.25 4.60
CA TYR A 222 38.35 26.19 4.96
C TYR A 222 38.84 24.74 5.15
N GLY A 223 38.04 23.88 5.79
CA GLY A 223 38.35 22.46 5.93
C GLY A 223 38.53 21.76 4.57
N ARG A 224 37.63 22.03 3.61
CA ARG A 224 37.75 21.51 2.24
C ARG A 224 39.00 22.02 1.55
N LEU A 225 39.31 23.31 1.69
CA LEU A 225 40.51 23.91 1.10
C LEU A 225 41.80 23.24 1.61
N ILE A 226 41.88 22.98 2.92
CA ILE A 226 43.04 22.31 3.53
C ILE A 226 43.19 20.90 2.95
N LEU A 227 42.12 20.12 2.91
CA LEU A 227 42.14 18.75 2.39
C LEU A 227 42.51 18.69 0.90
N VAL A 228 41.98 19.61 0.09
CA VAL A 228 42.32 19.71 -1.34
C VAL A 228 43.77 20.12 -1.55
N LYS A 229 44.32 21.03 -0.73
CA LYS A 229 45.72 21.46 -0.86
C LYS A 229 46.71 20.40 -0.39
N PHE A 230 46.40 19.68 0.69
CA PHE A 230 47.28 18.63 1.24
C PHE A 230 47.70 17.59 0.19
N ARG A 231 46.78 17.27 -0.73
CA ARG A 231 47.05 16.45 -1.92
C ARG A 231 48.35 16.79 -2.66
N LYS A 232 48.56 18.08 -2.97
CA LYS A 232 49.57 18.50 -3.98
C LYS A 232 50.97 18.02 -3.58
N ASN A 233 51.21 17.89 -2.28
CA ASN A 233 52.48 17.46 -1.74
C ASN A 233 52.55 15.94 -1.52
N PHE A 234 51.43 15.29 -1.17
CA PHE A 234 51.40 13.87 -0.83
C PHE A 234 51.51 12.94 -2.07
N THR A 235 50.89 13.34 -3.19
CA THR A 235 50.92 12.53 -4.43
C THR A 235 52.32 12.53 -5.07
N ALA A 236 53.08 13.62 -4.91
CA ALA A 236 54.48 13.70 -5.34
C ALA A 236 55.42 12.81 -4.51
N TYR A 237 55.01 12.44 -3.29
CA TYR A 237 55.83 11.67 -2.35
C TYR A 237 55.62 10.15 -2.46
N ILE A 238 54.42 9.70 -2.88
CA ILE A 238 54.10 8.27 -3.08
C ILE A 238 54.48 7.78 -4.49
N ALA A 239 54.70 8.69 -5.43
CA ALA A 239 55.16 8.36 -6.79
C ALA A 239 56.69 8.26 -6.91
N GLN A 240 57.43 8.41 -5.80
CA GLN A 240 58.87 8.10 -5.66
C GLN A 240 59.04 6.76 -4.97
#